data_AF-A0A1G9Y361-F1
#
_entry.id   AF-A0A1G9Y361-F1
#
_cell.length_a   1.000
_cell.length_b   1.000
_cell.length_c   1.000
_cell.angle_alpha   90.00
_cell.angle_beta   90.00
_cell.angle_gamma   90.00
#
_symmetry.space_group_name_H-M   'P 1'
#
loop_
_entity.id
_entity.type
_entity.pdbx_description
1 polymer ?
#
loop_
_entity_poly.entity_id
_entity_poly.type
_entity_poly.pdbx_seq_one_letter_code
_entity_poly.pdbx_strand_id
1 'polypeptide(L)' 'MGFLDSFGALVSSIIASIVLLVFAIASFFVTVFIVQVGAGLAGYSPAGDFVVLSAAILATGAIVAGATPMTSLSGVAE' A
#
# COMPACT_ATOMS: atom_id res chain seq x y z
N MET A 1 -25.83 19.74 -7.63
CA MET A 1 -25.50 18.49 -6.95
C MET A 1 -26.37 18.41 -5.70
N GLY A 2 -27.36 17.52 -5.70
CA GLY A 2 -28.26 17.41 -4.55
C GLY A 2 -27.52 16.82 -3.35
N PHE A 3 -28.02 17.08 -2.13
CA PHE A 3 -27.49 16.49 -0.89
C PHE A 3 -27.36 14.96 -0.96
N LEU A 4 -28.27 14.31 -1.68
CA LEU A 4 -28.26 12.86 -1.92
C LEU A 4 -27.10 12.40 -2.81
N ASP A 5 -26.66 13.21 -3.77
CA ASP A 5 -25.50 12.93 -4.62
C ASP A 5 -24.21 13.01 -3.78
N SER A 6 -24.10 14.01 -2.90
CA SER A 6 -22.95 14.18 -2.00
C SER A 6 -22.84 13.04 -0.98
N PHE A 7 -23.97 12.56 -0.45
CA PHE A 7 -23.99 11.41 0.45
C PHE A 7 -23.58 10.12 -0.27
N GLY A 8 -24.03 9.92 -1.51
CA GLY A 8 -23.60 8.80 -2.36
C GLY A 8 -22.09 8.83 -2.64
N ALA A 9 -21.54 10.00 -2.95
CA ALA A 9 -20.09 10.17 -3.16
C ALA A 9 -19.27 9.86 -1.89
N LEU A 10 -19.76 10.28 -0.73
CA LEU A 10 -19.11 9.98 0.55
C LEU A 10 -19.07 8.47 0.83
N VAL A 11 -20.21 7.80 0.72
CA VAL A 11 -20.29 6.33 0.92
C VAL A 11 -19.35 5.60 -0.05
N SER A 12 -19.33 6.02 -1.32
CA SER A 12 -18.41 5.46 -2.32
C SER A 12 -16.94 5.64 -1.93
N SER A 13 -16.54 6.83 -1.47
CA SER A 13 -15.16 7.09 -1.03
C SER A 13 -14.74 6.27 0.19
N ILE A 14 -15.68 6.01 1.12
CA ILE A 14 -15.42 5.18 2.31
C ILE A 14 -15.21 3.73 1.90
N ILE A 15 -16.05 3.20 1.00
CA ILE A 15 -15.89 1.84 0.49
C ILE A 15 -14.56 1.71 -0.25
N ALA A 16 -14.23 2.67 -1.12
CA ALA A 16 -12.96 2.69 -1.84
C ALA A 16 -11.75 2.73 -0.89
N SER A 17 -11.78 3.57 0.15
CA SER A 17 -10.69 3.65 1.12
C SER A 17 -10.52 2.38 1.93
N ILE A 18 -11.61 1.71 2.32
CA ILE A 18 -11.57 0.41 3.00
C ILE A 18 -10.93 -0.65 2.10
N VAL A 19 -11.31 -0.71 0.83
CA VAL A 19 -10.74 -1.67 -0.14
C VAL A 19 -9.23 -1.42 -0.30
N LEU A 20 -8.82 -0.16 -0.48
CA LEU A 20 -7.40 0.18 -0.58
C LEU A 20 -6.63 -0.13 0.71
N LEU A 21 -7.24 0.07 1.89
CA LEU A 21 -6.65 -0.27 3.18
C LEU A 21 -6.41 -1.79 3.29
N VAL A 22 -7.36 -2.63 2.87
CA VAL A 22 -7.18 -4.08 2.86
C VAL A 22 -6.03 -4.49 1.96
N PHE A 23 -5.94 -3.91 0.76
CA PHE A 23 -4.81 -4.17 -0.14
C PHE A 23 -3.47 -3.71 0.43
N ALA A 24 -3.43 -2.56 1.12
CA ALA A 24 -2.23 -2.06 1.78
C ALA A 24 -1.77 -3.01 2.91
N ILE A 25 -2.70 -3.51 3.72
CA ILE A 25 -2.41 -4.47 4.79
C ILE A 25 -1.84 -5.77 4.20
N ALA A 26 -2.48 -6.31 3.15
CA ALA A 26 -1.99 -7.51 2.47
C ALA A 26 -0.58 -7.30 1.88
N SER A 27 -0.36 -6.16 1.22
CA SER A 27 0.95 -5.78 0.66
C SER A 27 2.03 -5.70 1.74
N PHE A 28 1.72 -5.15 2.92
CA PHE A 28 2.65 -5.09 4.03
C PHE A 28 3.10 -6.48 4.50
N PHE A 29 2.18 -7.42 4.70
CA PHE A 29 2.52 -8.78 5.11
C PHE A 29 3.40 -9.51 4.09
N VAL A 30 3.12 -9.34 2.80
CA VAL A 30 3.99 -9.87 1.73
C VAL A 30 5.38 -9.25 1.81
N THR A 31 5.47 -7.96 2.10
CA THR A 31 6.75 -7.26 2.25
C THR A 31 7.56 -7.77 3.44
N VAL A 32 6.91 -8.02 4.60
CA VAL A 32 7.55 -8.64 5.77
C VAL A 32 8.13 -10.00 5.40
N PHE A 33 7.37 -10.83 4.68
CA PHE A 33 7.84 -12.13 4.20
C PHE A 33 9.07 -11.98 3.29
N ILE A 34 9.05 -11.04 2.33
CA ILE A 34 10.17 -10.76 1.43
C ILE A 34 11.43 -10.39 2.23
N VAL A 35 11.31 -9.49 3.21
CA VAL A 35 12.45 -9.04 4.02
C VAL A 35 13.01 -10.19 4.86
N GLN A 36 12.15 -11.00 5.47
CA GLN A 36 12.57 -12.12 6.31
C GLN A 36 13.30 -13.20 5.49
N VAL A 37 12.75 -13.59 4.34
CA VAL A 37 13.41 -14.54 3.44
C VAL A 37 14.71 -13.97 2.89
N GLY A 38 14.69 -12.70 2.45
CA GLY A 38 15.88 -12.02 1.94
C GLY A 38 17.03 -11.95 2.95
N ALA A 39 16.71 -11.66 4.22
CA ALA A 39 17.69 -11.69 5.29
C ALA A 39 18.28 -13.08 5.54
N GLY A 40 17.42 -14.12 5.50
CA GLY A 40 17.86 -15.52 5.60
C GLY A 40 18.81 -15.93 4.47
N LEU A 41 18.52 -15.53 3.23
CA LEU A 41 19.39 -15.77 2.07
C LEU A 41 20.74 -15.05 2.19
N ALA A 42 20.77 -13.89 2.84
CA ALA A 42 21.98 -13.13 3.11
C ALA A 42 22.77 -13.64 4.35
N GLY A 43 22.30 -14.68 5.02
CA GLY A 43 22.95 -15.25 6.20
C GLY A 43 22.75 -14.45 7.49
N TYR A 44 21.78 -13.51 7.52
CA TYR A 44 21.45 -12.73 8.70
C TYR A 44 20.28 -13.34 9.49
N SER A 45 20.32 -13.18 10.81
CA SER A 45 19.19 -13.48 11.70
C SER A 45 18.72 -12.18 12.36
N PRO A 46 17.97 -11.33 11.63
CA PRO A 46 17.48 -10.06 12.16
C PRO A 46 16.41 -10.29 13.22
N ALA A 47 16.37 -9.40 14.22
CA ALA A 47 15.24 -9.32 15.15
C ALA A 47 13.95 -8.97 14.39
N GLY A 48 12.82 -9.48 14.86
CA GLY A 48 11.50 -9.25 14.23
C GLY A 48 11.18 -7.77 14.06
N ASP A 49 11.54 -6.94 15.03
CA ASP A 49 11.31 -5.48 14.99
C ASP A 49 12.02 -4.82 13.80
N PHE A 50 13.23 -5.29 13.46
CA PHE A 50 13.98 -4.80 12.31
C PHE A 50 13.33 -5.22 11.00
N VAL A 51 12.85 -6.47 10.91
CA VAL A 51 12.14 -6.97 9.71
C VAL A 51 10.87 -6.15 9.47
N VAL A 52 10.08 -5.90 10.52
CA VAL A 52 8.84 -5.13 10.46
C VAL A 52 9.11 -3.67 10.07
N LEU A 53 10.12 -3.02 10.66
CA LEU A 53 10.51 -1.66 10.32
C LEU A 53 10.99 -1.55 8.86
N SER A 54 11.90 -2.42 8.44
CA SER A 54 12.40 -2.44 7.06
C SER A 54 11.27 -2.70 6.06
N ALA A 55 10.34 -3.61 6.39
CA ALA A 55 9.17 -3.89 5.57
C ALA A 55 8.20 -2.69 5.49
N ALA A 56 8.01 -1.93 6.58
CA ALA A 56 7.17 -0.73 6.57
C ALA A 56 7.71 0.35 5.64
N ILE A 57 9.04 0.55 5.64
CA ILE A 57 9.71 1.51 4.75
C ILE A 57 9.61 1.05 3.29
N LEU A 58 9.84 -0.24 3.01
CA LEU A 58 9.69 -0.82 1.67
C LEU A 58 8.25 -0.75 1.15
N ALA A 59 7.27 -1.08 1.99
CA ALA A 59 5.85 -0.99 1.64
C ALA A 59 5.46 0.44 1.30
N THR A 60 5.95 1.43 2.06
CA THR A 60 5.76 2.85 1.74
C THR A 60 6.31 3.19 0.35
N GLY A 61 7.53 2.75 0.04
CA GLY A 61 8.14 2.93 -1.28
C GLY A 61 7.35 2.28 -2.40
N ALA A 62 6.86 1.05 -2.18
CA ALA A 62 6.06 0.31 -3.16
C ALA A 62 4.70 0.97 -3.43
N ILE A 63 4.02 1.48 -2.38
CA ILE A 63 2.74 2.18 -2.50
C ILE A 63 2.92 3.49 -3.28
N VAL A 64 3.97 4.27 -2.97
CA VAL A 64 4.27 5.53 -3.68
C VAL A 64 4.66 5.26 -5.15
N ALA A 65 5.48 4.25 -5.41
CA ALA A 65 5.83 3.84 -6.77
C ALA A 65 4.65 3.25 -7.56
N GLY A 66 3.66 2.66 -6.89
CA GLY A 66 2.41 2.21 -7.51
C GLY A 66 1.47 3.38 -7.88
N ALA A 67 1.58 4.51 -7.19
CA ALA A 67 0.77 5.69 -7.49
C ALA A 67 1.16 6.35 -8.83
N THR A 68 2.41 6.25 -9.27
CA THR A 68 2.88 6.89 -10.50
C THR A 68 2.28 6.32 -11.80
N PRO A 69 2.18 4.99 -12.02
CA PRO A 69 1.41 4.43 -13.13
C PRO A 69 -0.05 4.85 -13.11
N MET A 70 -0.67 4.88 -11.92
CA MET A 70 -2.08 5.23 -11.75
C MET A 70 -2.35 6.70 -12.13
N THR A 71 -1.42 7.61 -11.80
CA THR A 71 -1.44 8.99 -12.29
C THR A 71 -1.32 9.04 -13.82
N SER A 72 -0.42 8.27 -14.43
CA SER A 72 -0.24 8.24 -15.89
C SER A 72 -1.46 7.66 -16.65
N LEU A 73 -2.15 6.69 -16.06
CA LEU A 73 -3.38 6.08 -16.60
C LEU A 73 -4.63 6.97 -16.42
N SER A 74 -4.62 7.90 -15.47
CA SER A 74 -5.72 8.84 -15.24
C SER A 74 -5.84 9.92 -16.32
N GLY A 75 -4.94 9.94 -17.31
CA GLY A 75 -5.05 10.83 -18.47
C GLY A 75 -4.75 12.30 -18.14
N VAL A 76 -3.94 12.58 -17.12
CA VAL A 76 -3.28 13.89 -16.99
C VAL A 76 -2.20 13.98 -18.08
N ALA A 77 -2.64 14.14 -19.32
CA ALA A 77 -1.86 14.86 -20.31
C ALA A 77 -2.05 16.33 -19.96
N GLU A 78 -0.95 17.02 -19.64
CA GLU A 78 -0.95 18.48 -19.78
C GLU A 78 -1.18 18.88 -21.24
#